data_AF-A0A8H3H463-F1
#
_entry.id   AF-A0A8H3H463-F1
#
_cell.length_a   1.000
_cell.length_b   1.000
_cell.length_c   1.000
_cell.angle_alpha   90.00
_cell.angle_beta   90.00
_cell.angle_gamma   90.00
#
_symmetry.space_group_name_H-M   'P 1'
#
loop_
_entity.id
_entity.type
_entity.pdbx_description
1 polymer ?
#
loop_
_entity_poly.entity_id
_entity_poly.type
_entity_poly.pdbx_seq_one_letter_code
_entity_poly.pdbx_strand_id
1 'polypeptide(L)'
;MTVSYRALRYPDVSSLAPEELSEAETNWVHFQPYLLSKGYQLRPRYRPGWQPSWKSTGAKPYDCEDSYDSLPLRALDAVRVIDDLQVMIKMIIPYDDDQEGEDELKILEYLSSEQCAADPANHAVRCLESFPMPEVERGAFCVMPLLMVYNNPPFDSLGEIYDLLKQLFEGLQFLHKNNIAHCDISPPNIMMDGRLLYDQPFNANLQTLPSSYRKIALPKYQRSQRPVRYYYIDFGYAKWFQDPTQTHVVQGIHARERAPEQLEGLYDPFKADIYQLGAIMRRDLIPVDMYFPPLPPTAHLATELPFPRVTSSPRETNDPP
;
A
#
# COMPACT_ATOMS: atom_id res chain seq x y z
N MET A 1 -30.57 7.55 1.21
CA MET A 1 -30.29 6.33 1.98
C MET A 1 -29.05 6.61 2.78
N THR A 2 -29.09 6.40 4.09
CA THR A 2 -27.93 6.53 4.97
C THR A 2 -27.07 5.28 4.78
N VAL A 3 -25.79 5.44 4.41
CA VAL A 3 -24.87 4.30 4.28
C VAL A 3 -24.48 3.85 5.69
N SER A 4 -24.66 2.56 6.00
CA SER A 4 -24.29 2.05 7.32
C SER A 4 -22.79 1.78 7.42
N TYR A 5 -22.23 1.93 8.62
CA TYR A 5 -20.83 1.63 8.90
C TYR A 5 -20.44 0.17 8.55
N ARG A 6 -21.37 -0.78 8.76
CA ARG A 6 -21.21 -2.17 8.35
C ARG A 6 -21.10 -2.31 6.82
N ALA A 7 -21.94 -1.59 6.08
CA ALA A 7 -21.93 -1.60 4.62
C ALA A 7 -20.64 -1.00 4.03
N LEU A 8 -19.94 -0.13 4.77
CA LEU A 8 -18.63 0.38 4.35
C LEU A 8 -17.49 -0.59 4.65
N ARG A 9 -17.60 -1.36 5.74
CA ARG A 9 -16.55 -2.30 6.16
C ARG A 9 -16.56 -3.59 5.36
N TYR A 10 -17.75 -4.18 5.24
CA TYR A 10 -17.96 -5.47 4.61
C TYR A 10 -19.09 -5.34 3.59
N PRO A 11 -18.94 -4.49 2.56
CA PRO A 11 -19.93 -4.41 1.50
C PRO A 11 -20.04 -5.75 0.77
N ASP A 12 -21.22 -6.07 0.29
CA ASP A 12 -21.38 -7.03 -0.78
C ASP A 12 -20.67 -6.53 -2.05
N VAL A 13 -19.78 -7.37 -2.56
CA VAL A 13 -18.96 -7.12 -3.75
C VAL A 13 -19.50 -7.82 -4.98
N SER A 14 -20.56 -8.62 -4.82
CA SER A 14 -21.16 -9.33 -5.93
C SER A 14 -21.90 -8.37 -6.85
N SER A 15 -21.53 -8.39 -8.13
CA SER A 15 -22.37 -7.90 -9.23
C SER A 15 -22.72 -9.10 -10.10
N LEU A 16 -24.00 -9.28 -10.41
CA LEU A 16 -24.43 -10.42 -11.24
C LEU A 16 -24.34 -10.09 -12.74
N ALA A 17 -24.22 -8.81 -13.09
CA ALA A 17 -24.08 -8.33 -14.45
C ALA A 17 -23.27 -7.02 -14.51
N PRO A 18 -22.60 -6.72 -15.64
CA PRO A 18 -21.87 -5.45 -15.83
C PRO A 18 -22.74 -4.20 -15.67
N GLU A 19 -24.05 -4.31 -15.88
CA GLU A 19 -25.04 -3.25 -15.72
C GLU A 19 -25.43 -2.96 -14.27
N GLU A 20 -25.10 -3.85 -13.34
CA GLU A 20 -25.43 -3.75 -11.93
C GLU A 20 -24.25 -3.19 -11.15
N LEU A 21 -24.56 -2.42 -10.11
CA LEU A 21 -23.58 -1.92 -9.15
C LEU A 21 -23.64 -2.81 -7.90
N SER A 22 -22.49 -3.24 -7.38
CA SER A 22 -22.45 -3.91 -6.07
C SER A 22 -22.74 -2.92 -4.92
N GLU A 23 -22.85 -3.41 -3.69
CA GLU A 23 -23.02 -2.55 -2.51
C GLU A 23 -21.80 -1.64 -2.33
N ALA A 24 -20.58 -2.18 -2.57
CA ALA A 24 -19.34 -1.41 -2.52
C ALA A 24 -19.37 -0.25 -3.51
N GLU A 25 -19.85 -0.47 -4.72
CA GLU A 25 -19.95 0.57 -5.76
C GLU A 25 -21.04 1.58 -5.45
N THR A 26 -22.15 1.12 -4.87
CA THR A 26 -23.25 1.99 -4.44
C THR A 26 -22.79 2.96 -3.35
N ASN A 27 -21.89 2.54 -2.46
CA ASN A 27 -21.27 3.44 -1.47
C ASN A 27 -20.49 4.57 -2.14
N TRP A 28 -19.72 4.28 -3.20
CA TRP A 28 -19.01 5.30 -3.97
C TRP A 28 -19.98 6.25 -4.70
N VAL A 29 -21.05 5.72 -5.30
CA VAL A 29 -22.11 6.55 -5.92
C VAL A 29 -22.75 7.48 -4.89
N HIS A 30 -23.01 7.00 -3.68
CA HIS A 30 -23.58 7.78 -2.61
C HIS A 30 -22.71 9.00 -2.26
N PHE A 31 -21.39 8.82 -2.14
CA PHE A 31 -20.47 9.92 -1.82
C PHE A 31 -20.06 10.79 -3.01
N GLN A 32 -20.38 10.38 -4.24
CA GLN A 32 -19.94 11.09 -5.44
C GLN A 32 -20.30 12.58 -5.47
N PRO A 33 -21.51 13.04 -5.11
CA PRO A 33 -21.83 14.47 -5.10
C PRO A 33 -20.95 15.27 -4.14
N TYR A 34 -20.62 14.70 -2.97
CA TYR A 34 -19.74 15.35 -2.01
C TYR A 34 -18.30 15.40 -2.51
N LEU A 35 -17.78 14.30 -3.07
CA LEU A 35 -16.44 14.26 -3.67
C LEU A 35 -16.31 15.26 -4.82
N LEU A 36 -17.35 15.39 -5.66
CA LEU A 36 -17.38 16.40 -6.72
C LEU A 36 -17.38 17.82 -6.15
N SER A 37 -18.11 18.07 -5.05
CA SER A 37 -18.09 19.38 -4.38
C SER A 37 -16.72 19.74 -3.80
N LYS A 38 -15.88 18.74 -3.52
CA LYS A 38 -14.46 18.87 -3.13
C LYS A 38 -13.51 18.97 -4.32
N GLY A 39 -14.01 18.94 -5.56
CA GLY A 39 -13.19 19.06 -6.76
C GLY A 39 -12.68 17.73 -7.32
N TYR A 40 -13.27 16.60 -6.93
CA TYR A 40 -12.87 15.26 -7.38
C TYR A 40 -13.99 14.55 -8.16
N GLN A 41 -13.76 14.33 -9.44
CA GLN A 41 -14.70 13.67 -10.32
C GLN A 41 -14.40 12.17 -10.42
N LEU A 42 -15.33 11.34 -9.94
CA LEU A 42 -15.28 9.89 -10.15
C LEU A 42 -15.57 9.50 -11.61
N ARG A 43 -15.13 8.29 -11.99
CA ARG A 43 -15.44 7.66 -13.29
C ARG A 43 -16.95 7.62 -13.55
N PRO A 44 -17.39 7.57 -14.84
CA PRO A 44 -18.80 7.53 -15.20
C PRO A 44 -19.64 6.50 -14.42
N ARG A 45 -19.09 5.30 -14.19
CA ARG A 45 -19.74 4.19 -13.45
C ARG A 45 -20.23 4.58 -12.05
N TYR A 46 -19.51 5.47 -11.37
CA TYR A 46 -19.82 5.90 -10.00
C TYR A 46 -20.58 7.22 -9.93
N ARG A 47 -21.09 7.73 -11.06
CA ARG A 47 -21.87 8.97 -11.08
C ARG A 47 -23.35 8.68 -10.84
N PRO A 48 -24.08 9.52 -10.08
CA PRO A 48 -25.52 9.37 -9.90
C PRO A 48 -26.25 9.29 -11.24
N GLY A 49 -27.11 8.28 -11.38
CA GLY A 49 -27.87 8.05 -12.62
C GLY A 49 -27.04 7.48 -13.78
N TRP A 50 -25.87 6.91 -13.51
CA TRP A 50 -25.07 6.21 -14.51
C TRP A 50 -25.91 5.24 -15.33
N GLN A 51 -25.71 5.29 -16.65
CA GLN A 51 -26.23 4.33 -17.60
C GLN A 51 -25.05 3.71 -18.35
N PRO A 52 -25.02 2.38 -18.49
CA PRO A 52 -23.93 1.71 -19.17
C PRO A 52 -23.70 2.23 -20.58
N SER A 53 -22.47 2.64 -20.89
CA SER A 53 -22.13 3.28 -22.17
C SER A 53 -22.49 2.39 -23.38
N TRP A 54 -22.33 1.06 -23.25
CA TRP A 54 -22.66 0.08 -24.29
C TRP A 54 -24.14 0.05 -24.69
N LYS A 55 -25.07 0.44 -23.80
CA LYS A 55 -26.49 0.51 -24.15
C LYS A 55 -26.79 1.59 -25.18
N SER A 56 -25.98 2.66 -25.20
CA SER A 56 -26.13 3.77 -26.14
C SER A 56 -25.31 3.60 -27.42
N THR A 57 -24.17 2.91 -27.34
CA THR A 57 -23.22 2.77 -28.46
C THR A 57 -23.36 1.46 -29.23
N GLY A 58 -24.00 0.44 -28.64
CA GLY A 58 -24.02 -0.93 -29.18
C GLY A 58 -22.68 -1.66 -29.06
N ALA A 59 -21.71 -1.09 -28.32
CA ALA A 59 -20.46 -1.77 -27.98
C ALA A 59 -20.72 -3.00 -27.10
N LYS A 60 -19.72 -3.85 -26.93
CA LYS A 60 -19.81 -4.95 -25.97
C LYS A 60 -19.40 -4.44 -24.58
N PRO A 61 -20.01 -4.95 -23.48
CA PRO A 61 -19.69 -4.46 -22.13
C PRO A 61 -18.19 -4.50 -21.84
N TYR A 62 -17.52 -5.62 -22.11
CA TYR A 62 -16.07 -5.79 -21.88
C TYR A 62 -15.16 -4.90 -22.77
N ASP A 63 -15.72 -4.16 -23.72
CA ASP A 63 -14.98 -3.16 -24.48
C ASP A 63 -15.11 -1.75 -23.87
N CYS A 64 -15.90 -1.60 -22.80
CA CYS A 64 -16.26 -0.33 -22.19
C CYS A 64 -15.62 -0.18 -20.80
N GLU A 65 -14.90 0.92 -20.57
CA GLU A 65 -14.24 1.20 -19.28
C GLU A 65 -15.22 1.18 -18.09
N ASP A 66 -16.44 1.66 -18.30
CA ASP A 66 -17.48 1.74 -17.28
C ASP A 66 -18.16 0.39 -16.98
N SER A 67 -17.68 -0.72 -17.55
CA SER A 67 -18.11 -2.08 -17.20
C SER A 67 -17.31 -2.72 -16.08
N TYR A 68 -16.24 -2.10 -15.60
CA TYR A 68 -15.29 -2.69 -14.64
C TYR A 68 -15.33 -2.03 -13.27
N ASP A 69 -15.34 -2.86 -12.22
CA ASP A 69 -15.37 -2.52 -10.79
C ASP A 69 -13.99 -2.71 -10.13
N SER A 70 -12.93 -2.25 -10.77
CA SER A 70 -11.59 -2.83 -10.57
C SER A 70 -10.70 -2.20 -9.49
N LEU A 71 -11.22 -1.82 -8.32
CA LEU A 71 -10.36 -1.29 -7.24
C LEU A 71 -10.70 -1.85 -5.84
N PRO A 72 -9.74 -1.81 -4.89
CA PRO A 72 -9.99 -2.25 -3.52
C PRO A 72 -11.23 -1.55 -2.94
N LEU A 73 -12.00 -2.23 -2.11
CA LEU A 73 -13.32 -1.77 -1.63
C LEU A 73 -13.35 -0.32 -1.14
N ARG A 74 -12.28 0.10 -0.47
CA ARG A 74 -12.13 1.43 0.13
C ARG A 74 -11.18 2.35 -0.62
N ALA A 75 -10.77 2.04 -1.86
CA ALA A 75 -9.95 2.91 -2.68
C ALA A 75 -10.52 3.04 -4.09
N LEU A 76 -10.63 4.25 -4.63
CA LEU A 76 -11.16 4.49 -5.97
C LEU A 76 -10.40 5.61 -6.68
N ASP A 77 -10.13 5.42 -7.97
CA ASP A 77 -9.53 6.43 -8.83
C ASP A 77 -10.49 7.60 -9.12
N ALA A 78 -9.92 8.79 -9.23
CA ALA A 78 -10.65 10.01 -9.58
C ALA A 78 -9.76 10.97 -10.37
N VAL A 79 -10.38 12.00 -10.93
CA VAL A 79 -9.70 13.13 -11.55
C VAL A 79 -9.97 14.38 -10.72
N ARG A 80 -8.90 15.08 -10.32
CA ARG A 80 -9.02 16.40 -9.71
C ARG A 80 -9.37 17.42 -10.79
N VAL A 81 -10.49 18.11 -10.61
CA VAL A 81 -11.13 18.94 -11.64
C VAL A 81 -10.30 20.18 -12.02
N ILE A 82 -9.51 20.73 -11.11
CA ILE A 82 -8.80 21.99 -11.35
C ILE A 82 -7.62 21.87 -12.31
N ASP A 83 -7.01 20.68 -12.40
CA ASP A 83 -5.76 20.45 -13.13
C ASP A 83 -5.66 19.09 -13.82
N ASP A 84 -6.78 18.37 -13.90
CA ASP A 84 -6.89 17.04 -14.50
C ASP A 84 -5.93 15.99 -13.88
N LEU A 85 -5.47 16.21 -12.65
CA LEU A 85 -4.59 15.26 -11.98
C LEU A 85 -5.33 13.97 -11.63
N GLN A 86 -4.82 12.83 -12.13
CA GLN A 86 -5.28 11.51 -11.70
C GLN A 86 -4.83 11.22 -10.27
N VAL A 87 -5.78 10.83 -9.43
CA VAL A 87 -5.58 10.55 -8.01
C VAL A 87 -6.25 9.26 -7.61
N MET A 88 -5.85 8.73 -6.46
CA MET A 88 -6.53 7.66 -5.74
C MET A 88 -7.18 8.26 -4.49
N ILE A 89 -8.46 7.97 -4.24
CA ILE A 89 -9.18 8.38 -3.05
C ILE A 89 -9.40 7.15 -2.19
N LYS A 90 -8.90 7.15 -0.95
CA LYS A 90 -9.13 6.10 0.03
C LYS A 90 -10.13 6.55 1.09
N MET A 91 -11.09 5.69 1.42
CA MET A 91 -11.91 5.80 2.62
C MET A 91 -11.11 5.24 3.80
N ILE A 92 -10.70 6.12 4.70
CA ILE A 92 -10.11 5.76 5.99
C ILE A 92 -11.25 5.71 7.00
N ILE A 93 -11.52 4.53 7.53
CA ILE A 93 -12.60 4.29 8.48
C ILE A 93 -11.97 3.49 9.63
N PRO A 94 -11.64 4.14 10.77
CA PRO A 94 -11.07 3.45 11.92
C PRO A 94 -12.06 2.45 12.53
N TYR A 95 -11.60 1.27 12.94
CA TYR A 95 -12.40 0.23 13.58
C TYR A 95 -11.84 -0.20 14.94
N ASP A 96 -12.70 -0.27 15.96
CA ASP A 96 -12.28 -0.56 17.34
C ASP A 96 -11.87 -2.03 17.59
N ASP A 97 -12.31 -2.98 16.77
CA ASP A 97 -12.12 -4.42 16.99
C ASP A 97 -10.78 -4.97 16.48
N ASP A 98 -10.22 -4.41 15.41
CA ASP A 98 -8.90 -4.79 14.86
C ASP A 98 -7.90 -3.62 14.82
N GLN A 99 -8.31 -2.44 15.27
CA GLN A 99 -7.53 -1.20 15.27
C GLN A 99 -7.03 -0.79 13.87
N GLU A 100 -7.65 -1.28 12.81
CA GLU A 100 -7.36 -0.82 11.45
C GLU A 100 -7.78 0.65 11.31
N GLY A 101 -6.94 1.48 10.70
CA GLY A 101 -7.22 2.87 10.36
C GLY A 101 -7.06 3.86 11.52
N GLU A 102 -6.82 3.39 12.75
CA GLU A 102 -6.75 4.20 13.97
C GLU A 102 -5.78 5.38 13.88
N ASP A 103 -4.56 5.10 13.41
CA ASP A 103 -3.51 6.11 13.24
C ASP A 103 -3.29 6.49 11.78
N GLU A 104 -3.95 5.82 10.83
CA GLU A 104 -3.61 5.88 9.40
C GLU A 104 -3.62 7.32 8.87
N LEU A 105 -4.71 8.05 9.10
CA LEU A 105 -4.81 9.43 8.59
C LEU A 105 -3.75 10.34 9.23
N LYS A 106 -3.55 10.24 10.54
CA LYS A 106 -2.59 11.07 11.28
C LYS A 106 -1.16 10.81 10.82
N ILE A 107 -0.82 9.53 10.60
CA ILE A 107 0.47 9.12 10.06
C ILE A 107 0.66 9.69 8.65
N LEU A 108 -0.33 9.54 7.76
CA LEU A 108 -0.25 10.05 6.39
C LEU A 108 -0.13 11.58 6.35
N GLU A 109 -0.85 12.31 7.20
CA GLU A 109 -0.75 13.77 7.31
C GLU A 109 0.64 14.20 7.82
N TYR A 110 1.16 13.52 8.84
CA TYR A 110 2.51 13.78 9.36
C TYR A 110 3.59 13.52 8.30
N LEU A 111 3.56 12.36 7.66
CA LEU A 111 4.51 11.98 6.61
C LEU A 111 4.39 12.88 5.37
N SER A 112 3.26 13.57 5.19
CA SER A 112 3.01 14.51 4.09
C SER A 112 3.29 15.97 4.44
N SER A 113 3.61 16.26 5.70
CA SER A 113 4.01 17.59 6.18
C SER A 113 5.21 18.12 5.39
N GLU A 114 5.36 19.45 5.32
CA GLU A 114 6.44 20.09 4.54
C GLU A 114 7.83 19.55 4.93
N GLN A 115 8.07 19.35 6.22
CA GLN A 115 9.32 18.81 6.74
C GLN A 115 9.57 17.37 6.27
N CYS A 116 8.59 16.48 6.43
CA CYS A 116 8.75 15.08 6.02
C CYS A 116 8.78 14.93 4.50
N ALA A 117 7.99 15.72 3.77
CA ALA A 117 7.92 15.67 2.31
C ALA A 117 9.19 16.21 1.63
N ALA A 118 9.97 17.05 2.31
CA ALA A 118 11.26 17.55 1.83
C ALA A 118 12.40 16.54 2.01
N ASP A 119 12.23 15.51 2.86
CA ASP A 119 13.24 14.48 3.07
C ASP A 119 13.23 13.46 1.92
N PRO A 120 14.32 13.33 1.13
CA PRO A 120 14.36 12.40 0.01
C PRO A 120 14.30 10.93 0.42
N ALA A 121 14.55 10.58 1.70
CA ALA A 121 14.37 9.23 2.23
C ALA A 121 12.90 8.91 2.57
N ASN A 122 12.00 9.90 2.53
CA ASN A 122 10.58 9.65 2.75
C ASN A 122 9.95 8.99 1.51
N HIS A 123 9.81 7.67 1.59
CA HIS A 123 9.11 6.86 0.60
C HIS A 123 7.69 6.49 1.06
N ALA A 124 7.05 7.26 1.94
CA ALA A 124 5.62 7.10 2.20
C ALA A 124 4.78 7.79 1.11
N VAL A 125 3.65 7.20 0.75
CA VAL A 125 2.70 7.87 -0.15
C VAL A 125 2.21 9.18 0.47
N ARG A 126 2.13 10.23 -0.36
CA ARG A 126 1.66 11.54 0.09
C ARG A 126 0.14 11.56 0.17
N CYS A 127 -0.38 12.02 1.30
CA CYS A 127 -1.71 12.61 1.41
C CYS A 127 -1.65 14.00 0.76
N LEU A 128 -2.30 14.14 -0.40
CA LEU A 128 -2.43 15.41 -1.11
C LEU A 128 -3.48 16.31 -0.45
N GLU A 129 -4.57 15.68 0.01
CA GLU A 129 -5.67 16.33 0.71
C GLU A 129 -6.43 15.28 1.54
N SER A 130 -6.97 15.70 2.68
CA SER A 130 -7.88 14.90 3.50
C SER A 130 -9.13 15.71 3.85
N PHE A 131 -10.27 15.05 3.97
CA PHE A 131 -11.51 15.70 4.43
C PHE A 131 -12.48 14.67 5.03
N PRO A 132 -13.36 15.08 5.97
CA PRO A 132 -14.26 14.16 6.66
C PRO A 132 -15.27 13.54 5.69
N MET A 133 -15.65 12.29 5.98
CA MET A 133 -16.75 11.60 5.33
C MET A 133 -18.08 12.06 5.94
N PRO A 134 -19.07 12.49 5.13
CA PRO A 134 -20.40 12.82 5.64
C PRO A 134 -21.04 11.59 6.29
N GLU A 135 -21.71 11.78 7.42
CA GLU A 135 -22.50 10.73 8.11
C GLU A 135 -21.69 9.52 8.64
N VAL A 136 -20.35 9.55 8.55
CA VAL A 136 -19.47 8.50 9.06
C VAL A 136 -18.58 9.07 10.15
N GLU A 137 -18.86 8.73 11.40
CA GLU A 137 -18.05 9.13 12.55
C GLU A 137 -16.61 8.60 12.41
N ARG A 138 -15.63 9.47 12.66
CA ARG A 138 -14.17 9.19 12.50
C ARG A 138 -13.74 8.82 11.07
N GLY A 139 -14.66 8.78 10.10
CA GLY A 139 -14.37 8.49 8.71
C GLY A 139 -13.80 9.69 7.96
N ALA A 140 -12.80 9.45 7.12
CA ALA A 140 -12.19 10.46 6.28
C ALA A 140 -11.90 9.93 4.87
N PHE A 141 -11.98 10.82 3.90
CA PHE A 141 -11.37 10.60 2.59
C PHE A 141 -9.92 11.10 2.63
N CYS A 142 -9.01 10.29 2.11
CA CYS A 142 -7.61 10.64 1.90
C CYS A 142 -7.29 10.54 0.41
N VAL A 143 -6.87 11.66 -0.18
CA VAL A 143 -6.51 11.76 -1.59
C VAL A 143 -5.01 11.56 -1.73
N MET A 144 -4.62 10.64 -2.59
CA MET A 144 -3.24 10.24 -2.82
C MET A 144 -2.91 10.28 -4.32
N PRO A 145 -1.63 10.38 -4.73
CA PRO A 145 -1.25 10.19 -6.11
C PRO A 145 -1.72 8.84 -6.65
N LEU A 146 -2.13 8.79 -7.92
CA LEU A 146 -2.32 7.52 -8.60
C LEU A 146 -0.93 6.90 -8.85
N LEU A 147 -0.67 5.74 -8.23
CA LEU A 147 0.58 4.99 -8.35
C LEU A 147 0.35 3.66 -9.07
N MET A 148 1.46 3.03 -9.46
CA MET A 148 1.48 1.73 -10.13
C MET A 148 2.10 0.64 -9.27
N VAL A 149 1.69 -0.61 -9.48
CA VAL A 149 2.38 -1.76 -8.87
C VAL A 149 3.87 -1.74 -9.23
N TYR A 150 4.73 -1.85 -8.22
CA TYR A 150 6.18 -1.60 -8.33
C TYR A 150 6.91 -2.47 -9.37
N ASN A 151 6.42 -3.69 -9.61
CA ASN A 151 7.00 -4.67 -10.52
C ASN A 151 6.28 -4.76 -11.88
N ASN A 152 5.43 -3.77 -12.21
CA ASN A 152 4.80 -3.68 -13.53
C ASN A 152 5.16 -2.35 -14.23
N PRO A 153 5.94 -2.36 -15.33
CA PRO A 153 6.44 -3.53 -16.06
C PRO A 153 7.46 -4.36 -15.26
N PRO A 154 7.72 -5.62 -15.61
CA PRO A 154 8.78 -6.41 -14.98
C PRO A 154 10.13 -5.69 -14.96
N PHE A 155 11.02 -6.08 -14.04
CA PHE A 155 12.37 -5.50 -13.97
C PHE A 155 13.23 -5.99 -15.14
N ASP A 156 13.91 -5.07 -15.82
CA ASP A 156 14.76 -5.39 -16.96
C ASP A 156 16.22 -5.70 -16.56
N SER A 157 16.65 -5.35 -15.34
CA SER A 157 18.01 -5.58 -14.87
C SER A 157 18.14 -5.64 -13.35
N LEU A 158 19.25 -6.23 -12.88
CA LEU A 158 19.65 -6.19 -11.47
C LEU A 158 19.83 -4.76 -10.95
N GLY A 159 20.16 -3.80 -11.82
CA GLY A 159 20.27 -2.39 -11.46
C GLY A 159 18.93 -1.79 -11.04
N GLU A 160 17.83 -2.16 -11.71
CA GLU A 160 16.48 -1.71 -11.35
C GLU A 160 16.01 -2.31 -10.02
N ILE A 161 16.36 -3.59 -9.78
CA ILE A 161 16.08 -4.27 -8.51
C ILE A 161 16.89 -3.63 -7.38
N TYR A 162 18.17 -3.33 -7.61
CA TYR A 162 19.02 -2.65 -6.64
C TYR A 162 18.46 -1.26 -6.28
N ASP A 163 18.01 -0.49 -7.27
CA ASP A 163 17.41 0.83 -7.05
C ASP A 163 16.10 0.75 -6.23
N LEU A 164 15.23 -0.22 -6.53
CA LEU A 164 14.06 -0.53 -5.70
C LEU A 164 14.47 -0.80 -4.25
N LEU A 165 15.38 -1.75 -4.03
CA LEU A 165 15.80 -2.16 -2.69
C LEU A 165 16.37 -0.99 -1.89
N LYS A 166 17.22 -0.18 -2.52
CA LYS A 166 17.79 1.01 -1.92
C LYS A 166 16.69 1.97 -1.43
N GLN A 167 15.72 2.29 -2.29
CA GLN A 167 14.61 3.17 -1.94
C GLN A 167 13.71 2.60 -0.82
N LEU A 168 13.45 1.28 -0.85
CA LEU A 168 12.70 0.62 0.22
C LEU A 168 13.43 0.68 1.56
N PHE A 169 14.74 0.44 1.59
CA PHE A 169 15.53 0.55 2.81
C PHE A 169 15.59 1.99 3.34
N GLU A 170 15.77 2.97 2.47
CA GLU A 170 15.73 4.40 2.83
C GLU A 170 14.36 4.76 3.42
N GLY A 171 13.28 4.33 2.77
CA GLY A 171 11.91 4.52 3.23
C GLY A 171 11.63 3.90 4.59
N LEU A 172 12.03 2.65 4.78
CA LEU A 172 11.79 1.94 6.04
C LEU A 172 12.58 2.56 7.19
N GLN A 173 13.85 2.91 6.96
CA GLN A 173 14.65 3.64 7.95
C GLN A 173 14.03 4.99 8.28
N PHE A 174 13.49 5.70 7.30
CA PHE A 174 12.79 6.97 7.52
C PHE A 174 11.55 6.77 8.42
N LEU A 175 10.70 5.78 8.13
CA LEU A 175 9.54 5.47 8.96
C LEU A 175 9.95 5.14 10.40
N HIS A 176 10.93 4.24 10.56
CA HIS A 176 11.40 3.79 11.86
C HIS A 176 12.04 4.92 12.68
N LYS A 177 12.80 5.82 12.03
CA LYS A 177 13.37 7.02 12.66
C LYS A 177 12.29 7.99 13.17
N ASN A 178 11.12 7.98 12.55
CA ASN A 178 9.95 8.75 12.97
C ASN A 178 9.03 7.98 13.95
N ASN A 179 9.52 6.85 14.49
CA ASN A 179 8.79 5.97 15.40
C ASN A 179 7.47 5.44 14.82
N ILE A 180 7.45 5.19 13.51
CA ILE A 180 6.32 4.61 12.79
C ILE A 180 6.71 3.22 12.32
N ALA A 181 5.93 2.21 12.69
CA ALA A 181 6.02 0.86 12.13
C ALA A 181 4.85 0.65 11.17
N HIS A 182 5.10 0.06 10.00
CA HIS A 182 4.09 -0.11 8.95
C HIS A 182 3.16 -1.31 9.22
N CYS A 183 3.70 -2.39 9.80
CA CYS A 183 3.02 -3.62 10.21
C CYS A 183 2.43 -4.51 9.09
N ASP A 184 2.38 -4.06 7.84
CA ASP A 184 1.82 -4.82 6.70
C ASP A 184 2.61 -4.60 5.40
N ILE A 185 3.95 -4.59 5.49
CA ILE A 185 4.81 -4.51 4.31
C ILE A 185 4.61 -5.78 3.47
N SER A 186 4.05 -5.60 2.28
CA SER A 186 3.70 -6.69 1.36
C SER A 186 3.69 -6.17 -0.09
N PRO A 187 3.76 -7.02 -1.12
CA PRO A 187 3.84 -6.56 -2.51
C PRO A 187 2.70 -5.64 -2.95
N PRO A 188 1.42 -5.85 -2.54
CA PRO A 188 0.34 -4.91 -2.83
C PRO A 188 0.50 -3.55 -2.17
N ASN A 189 1.32 -3.44 -1.13
CA ASN A 189 1.57 -2.20 -0.40
C ASN A 189 2.85 -1.48 -0.84
N ILE A 190 3.50 -1.97 -1.91
CA ILE A 190 4.64 -1.31 -2.53
C ILE A 190 4.23 -0.86 -3.94
N MET A 191 4.30 0.44 -4.16
CA MET A 191 3.91 1.06 -5.43
C MET A 191 5.04 1.91 -5.97
N MET A 192 4.92 2.37 -7.22
CA MET A 192 5.85 3.28 -7.86
C MET A 192 5.14 4.38 -8.63
N ASP A 193 5.80 5.53 -8.75
CA ASP A 193 5.42 6.54 -9.73
C ASP A 193 5.90 6.12 -11.12
N GLY A 194 5.07 5.35 -11.82
CA GLY A 194 5.35 4.84 -13.15
C GLY A 194 5.02 5.81 -14.28
N ARG A 195 4.52 7.02 -14.01
CA ARG A 195 4.08 7.98 -15.05
C ARG A 195 5.18 8.28 -16.06
N LEU A 196 6.44 8.32 -15.60
CA LEU A 196 7.61 8.61 -16.42
C LEU A 196 7.96 7.51 -17.42
N LEU A 197 7.38 6.31 -17.29
CA LEU A 197 7.61 5.19 -18.18
C LEU A 197 6.70 5.23 -19.43
N TYR A 198 5.69 6.11 -19.46
CA TYR A 198 4.68 6.18 -20.52
C TYR A 198 4.60 7.57 -21.13
N ASP A 199 4.21 7.64 -22.41
CA ASP A 199 3.95 8.92 -23.09
C ASP A 199 2.50 9.42 -22.91
N GLN A 200 1.64 8.60 -22.28
CA GLN A 200 0.24 8.90 -22.04
C GLN A 200 -0.11 8.54 -20.59
N PRO A 201 -1.11 9.21 -19.98
CA PRO A 201 -1.62 8.82 -18.67
C PRO A 201 -2.03 7.35 -18.66
N PHE A 202 -1.65 6.60 -17.63
CA PHE A 202 -2.04 5.19 -17.51
C PHE A 202 -3.43 5.08 -16.88
N ASN A 203 -4.16 4.02 -17.24
CA ASN A 203 -5.49 3.76 -16.67
C ASN A 203 -5.33 2.98 -15.35
N ALA A 204 -5.92 3.49 -14.27
CA ALA A 204 -5.87 2.87 -12.94
C ALA A 204 -6.35 1.42 -12.92
N ASN A 205 -7.30 1.07 -13.81
CA ASN A 205 -7.96 -0.23 -13.89
C ASN A 205 -7.21 -1.27 -14.73
N LEU A 206 -6.27 -0.83 -15.57
CA LEU A 206 -5.59 -1.69 -16.55
C LEU A 206 -4.18 -2.10 -16.11
N GLN A 207 -3.85 -1.91 -14.83
CA GLN A 207 -2.53 -2.27 -14.32
C GLN A 207 -2.27 -3.80 -14.33
N THR A 208 -3.26 -4.65 -14.55
CA THR A 208 -3.11 -6.12 -14.45
C THR A 208 -3.85 -6.96 -15.50
N LEU A 209 -4.49 -6.36 -16.52
CA LEU A 209 -5.32 -7.12 -17.47
C LEU A 209 -4.66 -7.29 -18.86
N PRO A 210 -4.05 -8.46 -19.14
CA PRO A 210 -3.74 -8.88 -20.49
C PRO A 210 -4.97 -9.55 -21.10
N SER A 211 -5.69 -8.89 -22.03
CA SER A 211 -6.29 -9.58 -23.20
C SER A 211 -7.20 -8.76 -24.12
N SER A 212 -7.68 -7.56 -23.79
CA SER A 212 -8.63 -6.90 -24.72
C SER A 212 -8.68 -5.37 -24.66
N TYR A 213 -7.60 -4.66 -25.02
CA TYR A 213 -7.73 -3.21 -25.22
C TYR A 213 -7.00 -2.67 -26.43
N ARG A 214 -7.76 -1.96 -27.28
CA ARG A 214 -7.23 -0.97 -28.21
C ARG A 214 -6.49 0.10 -27.38
N LYS A 215 -5.16 -0.02 -27.33
CA LYS A 215 -4.17 0.83 -26.62
C LYS A 215 -3.94 0.46 -25.15
N ILE A 216 -3.35 -0.72 -24.90
CA ILE A 216 -2.47 -0.85 -23.73
C ILE A 216 -1.36 0.19 -23.94
N ALA A 217 -1.25 1.16 -23.04
CA ALA A 217 -0.07 2.00 -23.00
C ALA A 217 1.08 1.06 -22.64
N LEU A 218 1.96 0.77 -23.61
CA LEU A 218 3.17 0.00 -23.35
C LEU A 218 4.21 0.94 -22.74
N PRO A 219 5.02 0.45 -21.78
CA PRO A 219 6.13 1.24 -21.28
C PRO A 219 7.04 1.59 -22.47
N LYS A 220 7.29 2.88 -22.64
CA LYS A 220 8.20 3.38 -23.69
C LYS A 220 9.63 3.48 -23.19
N TYR A 221 9.81 3.68 -21.89
CA TYR A 221 11.10 3.84 -21.26
C TYR A 221 11.30 2.75 -20.21
N GLN A 222 12.54 2.35 -20.03
CA GLN A 222 12.98 1.52 -18.91
C GLN A 222 13.19 2.39 -17.67
N ARG A 223 13.18 1.78 -16.48
CA ARG A 223 13.47 2.52 -15.23
C ARG A 223 14.90 3.03 -15.22
N SER A 224 15.82 2.31 -15.87
CA SER A 224 17.20 2.73 -16.09
C SER A 224 17.32 4.05 -16.89
N GLN A 225 16.37 4.33 -17.79
CA GLN A 225 16.35 5.54 -18.62
C GLN A 225 15.56 6.68 -17.95
N ARG A 226 14.53 6.33 -17.20
CA ARG A 226 13.63 7.24 -16.48
C ARG A 226 13.47 6.72 -15.05
N PRO A 227 14.36 7.13 -14.12
CA PRO A 227 14.31 6.66 -12.74
C PRO A 227 12.93 6.91 -12.12
N VAL A 228 12.36 5.88 -11.51
CA VAL A 228 11.07 5.92 -10.83
C VAL A 228 11.27 6.02 -9.33
N ARG A 229 10.26 6.54 -8.64
CA ARG A 229 10.24 6.57 -7.17
C ARG A 229 9.27 5.53 -6.64
N TYR A 230 9.70 4.76 -5.64
CA TYR A 230 8.89 3.75 -4.98
C TYR A 230 8.28 4.29 -3.68
N TYR A 231 7.13 3.76 -3.30
CA TYR A 231 6.37 4.19 -2.15
C TYR A 231 5.79 3.02 -1.37
N TYR A 232 5.86 3.12 -0.05
CA TYR A 232 4.98 2.42 0.88
C TYR A 232 3.61 3.08 0.85
N ILE A 233 2.58 2.27 0.66
CA ILE A 233 1.17 2.68 0.75
C ILE A 233 0.46 1.87 1.83
N ASP A 234 -0.79 2.25 2.13
CA ASP A 234 -1.68 1.50 3.01
C ASP A 234 -1.16 1.38 4.45
N PHE A 235 -1.32 2.48 5.20
CA PHE A 235 -0.93 2.57 6.61
C PHE A 235 -2.06 2.13 7.55
N GLY A 236 -3.00 1.31 7.05
CA GLY A 236 -4.18 0.87 7.81
C GLY A 236 -3.83 0.14 9.12
N TYR A 237 -2.75 -0.64 9.14
CA TYR A 237 -2.28 -1.32 10.35
C TYR A 237 -1.05 -0.66 11.00
N ALA A 238 -0.61 0.47 10.46
CA ALA A 238 0.59 1.14 10.96
C ALA A 238 0.37 1.65 12.39
N LYS A 239 1.46 1.70 13.15
CA LYS A 239 1.47 2.15 14.55
C LYS A 239 2.44 3.30 14.71
N TRP A 240 2.01 4.35 15.40
CA TRP A 240 2.83 5.53 15.66
C TRP A 240 3.15 5.65 17.15
N PHE A 241 4.40 5.38 17.51
CA PHE A 241 4.91 5.46 18.88
C PHE A 241 5.40 6.88 19.18
N GLN A 242 4.45 7.77 19.48
CA GLN A 242 4.76 9.18 19.78
C GLN A 242 5.33 9.38 21.18
N ASP A 243 4.96 8.51 22.13
CA ASP A 243 5.46 8.55 23.50
C ASP A 243 6.80 7.78 23.58
N PRO A 244 7.93 8.46 23.84
CA PRO A 244 9.24 7.80 23.93
C PRO A 244 9.35 6.80 25.10
N THR A 245 8.41 6.83 26.04
CA THR A 245 8.34 5.90 27.18
C THR A 245 7.52 4.65 26.88
N GLN A 246 6.77 4.64 25.78
CA GLN A 246 5.98 3.50 25.36
C GLN A 246 6.90 2.35 24.95
N THR A 247 6.64 1.15 25.46
CA THR A 247 7.34 -0.04 24.99
C THR A 247 6.90 -0.36 23.57
N HIS A 248 7.85 -0.64 22.67
CA HIS A 248 7.60 -1.06 21.30
C HIS A 248 7.12 -2.52 21.26
N VAL A 249 5.96 -2.78 21.85
CA VAL A 249 5.31 -4.08 21.89
C VAL A 249 3.85 -3.88 21.54
N VAL A 250 3.39 -4.58 20.51
CA VAL A 250 1.99 -4.57 20.08
C VAL A 250 1.43 -5.98 20.11
N GLN A 251 0.10 -6.07 20.19
CA GLN A 251 -0.63 -7.32 20.11
C GLN A 251 -1.35 -7.38 18.76
N GLY A 252 -1.26 -8.51 18.07
CA GLY A 252 -2.04 -8.74 16.85
C GLY A 252 -1.37 -9.71 15.90
N ILE A 253 -2.16 -10.24 14.98
CA ILE A 253 -1.68 -11.19 13.95
C ILE A 253 -1.93 -10.69 12.53
N HIS A 254 -2.43 -9.45 12.37
CA HIS A 254 -2.85 -8.92 11.09
C HIS A 254 -1.65 -8.44 10.28
N ALA A 255 -1.27 -9.24 9.28
CA ALA A 255 -0.36 -8.89 8.20
C ALA A 255 -0.52 -9.92 7.08
N ARG A 256 -0.27 -9.53 5.83
CA ARG A 256 -0.22 -10.47 4.69
C ARG A 256 1.01 -11.36 4.76
N GLU A 257 2.15 -10.75 5.09
CA GLU A 257 3.41 -11.44 5.41
C GLU A 257 3.60 -11.43 6.93
N ARG A 258 3.26 -12.51 7.62
CA ARG A 258 3.39 -12.56 9.09
C ARG A 258 4.80 -12.97 9.50
N ALA A 259 5.44 -12.16 10.33
CA ALA A 259 6.66 -12.54 11.01
C ALA A 259 6.38 -13.63 12.06
N PRO A 260 7.32 -14.54 12.35
CA PRO A 260 7.12 -15.63 13.30
C PRO A 260 6.61 -15.16 14.67
N GLU A 261 7.18 -14.07 15.18
CA GLU A 261 6.81 -13.47 16.48
C GLU A 261 5.39 -12.91 16.52
N GLN A 262 4.81 -12.52 15.37
CA GLN A 262 3.40 -12.08 15.32
C GLN A 262 2.47 -13.25 15.67
N LEU A 263 2.85 -14.50 15.36
CA LEU A 263 2.05 -15.69 15.68
C LEU A 263 2.07 -16.04 17.18
N GLU A 264 3.04 -15.50 17.92
CA GLU A 264 3.19 -15.71 19.38
C GLU A 264 2.40 -14.68 20.20
N GLY A 265 1.83 -13.65 19.55
CA GLY A 265 0.91 -12.68 20.12
C GLY A 265 1.51 -11.29 20.31
N LEU A 266 2.46 -11.14 21.24
CA LEU A 266 3.15 -9.87 21.52
C LEU A 266 4.46 -9.79 20.77
N TYR A 267 4.65 -8.71 20.00
CA TYR A 267 5.85 -8.57 19.16
C TYR A 267 6.29 -7.11 19.01
N ASP A 268 7.55 -6.94 18.58
CA ASP A 268 8.12 -5.65 18.20
C ASP A 268 7.80 -5.37 16.72
N PRO A 269 6.95 -4.38 16.41
CA PRO A 269 6.48 -4.17 15.05
C PRO A 269 7.57 -3.65 14.12
N PHE A 270 8.61 -3.01 14.65
CA PHE A 270 9.75 -2.57 13.85
C PHE A 270 10.58 -3.77 13.35
N LYS A 271 10.70 -4.83 14.16
CA LYS A 271 11.34 -6.08 13.71
C LYS A 271 10.47 -6.83 12.72
N ALA A 272 9.14 -6.84 12.93
CA ALA A 272 8.21 -7.43 12.00
C ALA A 272 8.30 -6.77 10.61
N ASP A 273 8.39 -5.43 10.53
CA ASP A 273 8.60 -4.73 9.25
C ASP A 273 9.87 -5.19 8.52
N ILE A 274 10.98 -5.35 9.24
CA ILE A 274 12.26 -5.81 8.67
C ILE A 274 12.10 -7.24 8.12
N TYR A 275 11.44 -8.12 8.87
CA TYR A 275 11.14 -9.48 8.43
C TYR A 275 10.28 -9.47 7.16
N GLN A 276 9.20 -8.69 7.16
CA GLN A 276 8.25 -8.56 6.06
C GLN A 276 8.94 -8.10 4.78
N LEU A 277 9.76 -7.05 4.86
CA LEU A 277 10.53 -6.57 3.72
C LEU A 277 11.52 -7.66 3.24
N GLY A 278 12.21 -8.34 4.15
CA GLY A 278 13.11 -9.45 3.79
C GLY A 278 12.39 -10.64 3.12
N ALA A 279 11.15 -10.93 3.53
CA ALA A 279 10.32 -11.97 2.93
C ALA A 279 9.95 -11.65 1.47
N ILE A 280 9.58 -10.39 1.20
CA ILE A 280 9.35 -9.89 -0.18
C ILE A 280 10.61 -10.04 -1.01
N MET A 281 11.76 -9.60 -0.50
CA MET A 281 13.03 -9.73 -1.23
C MET A 281 13.33 -11.18 -1.61
N ARG A 282 13.17 -12.10 -0.65
CA ARG A 282 13.45 -13.53 -0.84
C ARG A 282 12.50 -14.17 -1.85
N ARG A 283 11.21 -13.81 -1.83
CA ARG A 283 10.20 -14.45 -2.68
C ARG A 283 10.12 -13.84 -4.08
N ASP A 284 10.13 -12.52 -4.15
CA ASP A 284 9.71 -11.79 -5.35
C ASP A 284 10.89 -11.30 -6.18
N LEU A 285 12.09 -11.21 -5.60
CA LEU A 285 13.27 -10.63 -6.25
C LEU A 285 14.43 -11.61 -6.43
N ILE A 286 14.46 -12.73 -5.70
CA ILE A 286 15.43 -13.82 -5.91
C ILE A 286 14.76 -14.90 -6.79
N PRO A 287 15.22 -15.08 -8.05
CA PRO A 287 14.70 -16.15 -8.89
C PRO A 287 14.96 -17.52 -8.26
N VAL A 288 13.94 -18.37 -8.17
CA VAL A 288 14.06 -19.76 -7.67
C VAL A 288 15.05 -20.58 -8.51
N ASP A 289 15.31 -20.16 -9.75
CA ASP A 289 16.24 -20.81 -10.69
C ASP A 289 17.70 -20.34 -10.57
N MET A 290 18.01 -19.38 -9.67
CA MET A 290 19.38 -18.97 -9.37
C MET A 290 20.02 -19.87 -8.30
N TYR A 291 19.93 -21.19 -8.49
CA TYR A 291 20.87 -22.14 -7.85
C TYR A 291 22.25 -21.94 -8.48
N PHE A 292 23.02 -21.01 -7.94
CA PHE A 292 24.47 -21.05 -8.10
C PHE A 292 24.97 -22.41 -7.59
N PRO A 293 25.86 -23.14 -8.32
CA PRO A 293 26.60 -24.23 -7.71
C PRO A 293 27.33 -23.70 -6.46
N PRO A 294 27.44 -24.51 -5.40
CA PRO A 294 27.73 -24.01 -4.06
C PRO A 294 29.02 -23.17 -4.06
N LEU A 295 28.86 -21.89 -3.71
CA LEU A 295 29.98 -21.04 -3.37
C LEU A 295 30.68 -21.62 -2.12
N PRO A 296 32.02 -21.61 -2.06
CA PRO A 296 32.76 -22.12 -0.90
C PRO A 296 32.38 -21.34 0.37
N PRO A 297 32.49 -21.97 1.55
CA PRO A 297 31.73 -21.63 2.74
C PRO A 297 32.17 -20.28 3.33
N THR A 298 31.50 -19.20 2.95
CA THR A 298 31.57 -17.90 3.66
C THR A 298 30.24 -17.15 3.73
N ALA A 299 29.11 -17.79 3.40
CA ALA A 299 27.78 -17.18 3.49
C ALA A 299 26.85 -17.98 4.43
N HIS A 300 27.24 -18.10 5.70
CA HIS A 300 26.31 -18.32 6.81
C HIS A 300 26.27 -17.04 7.66
N LEU A 301 25.55 -16.05 7.16
CA LEU A 301 25.10 -14.90 7.94
C LEU A 301 23.65 -14.62 7.57
N ALA A 302 22.74 -15.33 8.24
CA ALA A 302 21.37 -14.91 8.58
C ALA A 302 20.47 -16.12 8.93
N THR A 303 20.96 -17.03 9.76
CA THR A 303 20.14 -17.90 10.65
C THR A 303 21.14 -18.46 11.65
N GLU A 304 20.87 -18.28 12.95
CA GLU A 304 21.76 -18.54 14.10
C GLU A 304 22.60 -17.34 14.58
N LEU A 305 21.94 -16.45 15.33
CA LEU A 305 22.61 -15.71 16.40
C LEU A 305 22.49 -16.55 17.69
N PRO A 306 23.57 -17.12 18.24
CA PRO A 306 23.57 -17.53 19.63
C PRO A 306 23.73 -16.27 20.49
N PHE A 307 22.68 -15.91 21.23
CA PHE A 307 22.83 -15.01 22.37
C PHE A 307 23.88 -15.60 23.32
N PRO A 308 24.96 -14.87 23.69
CA PRO A 308 25.73 -15.27 24.84
C PRO A 308 24.87 -15.02 26.09
N ARG A 309 24.41 -16.10 26.72
CA ARG A 309 23.94 -16.08 28.10
C ARG A 309 25.11 -15.57 28.96
N VAL A 310 24.98 -14.35 29.47
CA VAL A 310 25.78 -13.90 30.60
C VAL A 310 25.30 -14.69 31.82
N THR A 311 25.91 -15.84 32.06
CA THR A 311 25.80 -16.53 33.35
C THR A 311 26.81 -15.89 34.30
N SER A 312 26.32 -15.05 35.20
CA SER A 312 27.01 -14.78 36.46
C SER A 312 27.13 -16.09 37.22
N SER A 313 28.36 -16.53 37.49
CA SER A 313 28.66 -17.60 38.45
C SER A 313 29.79 -17.13 39.37
N PRO A 314 29.75 -17.46 40.67
CA PRO A 314 30.56 -16.82 41.70
C PRO A 314 32.00 -17.34 41.70
N ARG A 315 32.95 -16.46 42.01
CA ARG A 315 34.30 -16.85 42.42
C ARG A 315 34.23 -17.38 43.86
N GLU A 316 34.24 -18.70 44.01
CA GLU A 316 34.77 -19.36 45.20
C GLU A 316 36.26 -19.63 44.96
N THR A 317 37.11 -18.99 45.76
CA THR A 317 38.51 -19.37 45.97
C THR A 317 38.57 -20.16 47.27
N ASN A 318 38.85 -21.46 47.18
CA ASN A 318 39.32 -22.26 48.31
C ASN A 318 40.85 -22.40 48.19
N ASP A 319 41.57 -21.81 49.14
CA ASP A 319 42.94 -22.20 49.49
C ASP A 319 42.90 -23.40 50.46
N PRO A 320 43.88 -24.32 50.36
CA PRO A 320 44.48 -24.87 51.57
C PRO A 320 46.00 -25.11 51.42
N PRO A 321 46.74 -25.48 52.49
CA PRO A 321 46.49 -25.33 53.92
C PRO A 321 47.30 -24.20 54.59
#